data_AF-A0A7W3TEL6-F1
#
_entry.id   AF-A0A7W3TEL6-F1
#
_cell.length_a   1.000
_cell.length_b   1.000
_cell.length_c   1.000
_cell.angle_alpha   90.00
_cell.angle_beta   90.00
_cell.angle_gamma   90.00
#
_symmetry.space_group_name_H-M   'P 1'
#
loop_
_entity.id
_entity.type
_entity.pdbx_description
1 polymer ?
#
loop_
_entity_poly.entity_id
_entity_poly.type
_entity_poly.pdbx_seq_one_letter_code
_entity_poly.pdbx_strand_id
1 'polypeptide(L)'
;MPGLGRARLMILGASALGTVALAALAATPHDAAGAGAGTGVTGGTTTVGGPSVGDTRLRPDADPAAGPGEIAEAIAERIGCRPEAVLVDADELRQVACTLDGERYRFTAFLAAEGTLAWLDEALPYGGSHLVGDRWVVTASRPVLEELGDRLGGRITDGEDHGAHAGHG
;
A
#
# COMPACT_ATOMS: atom_id res chain seq x y z
N MET A 1 -6.81 25.17 15.55
CA MET A 1 -7.66 25.17 16.76
C MET A 1 -8.91 25.98 16.43
N PRO A 2 -10.15 25.61 16.80
CA PRO A 2 -10.61 24.62 17.79
C PRO A 2 -11.31 23.40 17.11
N GLY A 3 -11.71 22.32 17.79
CA GLY A 3 -11.76 22.09 19.22
C GLY A 3 -12.03 20.62 19.57
N LEU A 4 -11.51 20.26 20.74
CA LEU A 4 -11.99 19.28 21.71
C LEU A 4 -13.13 18.34 21.25
N GLY A 5 -12.76 17.08 21.14
CA GLY A 5 -13.20 16.06 22.09
C GLY A 5 -14.70 15.94 22.28
N ARG A 6 -15.29 14.94 21.62
CA ARG A 6 -16.54 14.34 22.09
C ARG A 6 -16.28 12.91 22.54
N ALA A 7 -16.20 12.84 23.86
CA ALA A 7 -16.45 11.72 24.76
C ALA A 7 -17.08 10.48 24.12
N ARG A 8 -16.42 9.34 24.40
CA ARG A 8 -17.04 8.03 24.53
C ARG A 8 -18.35 8.15 25.31
N LEU A 9 -19.46 7.85 24.67
CA LEU A 9 -20.70 7.45 25.34
C LEU A 9 -20.94 5.98 25.00
N MET A 10 -20.51 5.10 25.91
CA MET A 10 -21.00 3.72 25.93
C MET A 10 -22.48 3.77 26.30
N ILE A 11 -23.35 3.49 25.33
CA ILE A 11 -24.73 3.12 25.61
C ILE A 11 -24.81 1.59 25.50
N LEU A 12 -24.74 0.92 26.65
CA LEU A 12 -25.38 -0.38 26.80
C LEU A 12 -26.89 -0.15 26.66
N GLY A 13 -27.48 -0.71 25.62
CA GLY A 13 -28.92 -0.73 25.41
C GLY A 13 -29.28 -1.94 24.57
N ALA A 14 -29.60 -3.04 25.24
CA ALA A 14 -30.11 -4.25 24.64
C ALA A 14 -31.40 -3.95 23.85
N SER A 15 -31.39 -4.29 22.56
CA SER A 15 -32.61 -4.36 21.75
C SER A 15 -32.67 -5.74 21.10
N ALA A 16 -33.67 -6.49 21.54
CA ALA A 16 -33.95 -7.85 21.15
C ALA A 16 -34.53 -7.92 19.73
N LEU A 17 -34.17 -9.01 19.04
CA LEU A 17 -34.96 -9.76 18.05
C LEU A 17 -35.43 -9.01 16.80
N GLY A 18 -34.76 -9.29 15.68
CA GLY A 18 -35.23 -8.99 14.34
C GLY A 18 -34.54 -9.88 13.32
N THR A 19 -34.82 -11.19 13.35
CA THR A 19 -34.39 -12.12 12.31
C THR A 19 -35.17 -11.81 11.03
N VAL A 20 -34.54 -11.15 10.07
CA VAL A 20 -35.06 -11.09 8.69
C VAL A 20 -34.17 -11.98 7.84
N ALA A 21 -34.66 -13.20 7.60
CA ALA A 21 -34.09 -14.11 6.62
C ALA A 21 -34.31 -13.51 5.23
N LEU A 22 -33.27 -12.97 4.60
CA LEU A 22 -33.29 -12.70 3.17
C LEU A 22 -32.90 -13.98 2.43
N ALA A 23 -33.83 -14.42 1.58
CA ALA A 23 -33.73 -15.59 0.74
C ALA A 23 -32.55 -15.48 -0.23
N ALA A 24 -31.79 -16.57 -0.35
CA ALA A 24 -30.76 -16.77 -1.34
C ALA A 24 -31.36 -16.72 -2.75
N LEU A 25 -30.89 -15.78 -3.58
CA LEU A 25 -31.05 -15.91 -5.03
C LEU A 25 -30.03 -16.93 -5.52
N ALA A 26 -30.55 -18.05 -6.02
CA ALA A 26 -29.77 -19.09 -6.67
C ALA A 26 -29.05 -18.53 -7.90
N ALA A 27 -27.72 -18.61 -7.89
CA ALA A 27 -26.90 -18.40 -9.06
C ALA A 27 -27.15 -19.54 -10.07
N THR A 28 -27.40 -19.18 -11.33
CA THR A 28 -27.43 -20.11 -12.46
C THR A 28 -25.99 -20.43 -12.89
N PRO A 29 -25.60 -21.71 -13.03
CA PRO A 29 -24.31 -22.05 -13.61
C PRO A 29 -24.35 -21.83 -15.13
N HIS A 30 -23.39 -21.05 -15.66
CA HIS A 30 -23.05 -21.07 -17.08
C HIS A 30 -22.12 -22.27 -17.31
N ASP A 31 -22.63 -23.28 -18.00
CA ASP A 31 -21.85 -24.39 -18.55
C ASP A 31 -20.80 -23.87 -19.53
N ALA A 32 -19.53 -23.93 -19.15
CA ALA A 32 -18.40 -23.80 -20.07
C ALA A 32 -17.84 -25.20 -20.36
N ALA A 33 -18.38 -25.83 -21.40
CA ALA A 33 -17.81 -27.04 -22.00
C ALA A 33 -16.54 -26.65 -22.79
N GLY A 34 -15.37 -26.94 -22.24
CA GLY A 34 -14.09 -26.83 -22.91
C GLY A 34 -13.36 -28.17 -22.93
N ALA A 35 -13.73 -29.04 -23.87
CA ALA A 35 -12.98 -30.27 -24.17
C ALA A 35 -11.79 -29.91 -25.06
N GLY A 36 -10.57 -30.01 -24.52
CA GLY A 36 -9.33 -29.89 -25.27
C GLY A 36 -8.39 -31.03 -24.89
N ALA A 37 -8.45 -32.13 -25.63
CA ALA A 37 -7.48 -33.21 -25.56
C ALA A 37 -6.20 -32.79 -26.31
N GLY A 38 -5.08 -32.70 -25.60
CA GLY A 38 -3.75 -32.48 -26.16
C GLY A 38 -2.78 -33.53 -25.64
N THR A 39 -2.46 -34.48 -26.50
CA THR A 39 -1.54 -35.61 -26.31
C THR A 39 -0.12 -35.13 -25.97
N GLY A 40 0.52 -35.82 -25.02
CA GLY A 40 1.85 -35.46 -24.50
C GLY A 40 3.03 -35.65 -25.45
N VAL A 41 4.15 -35.02 -25.08
CA VAL A 41 5.51 -35.36 -25.52
C VAL A 41 6.41 -35.45 -24.28
N THR A 42 7.21 -36.50 -24.27
CA THR A 42 8.18 -36.93 -23.28
C THR A 42 9.50 -36.16 -23.37
N GLY A 43 10.13 -35.91 -22.21
CA GLY A 43 11.59 -35.92 -22.05
C GLY A 43 12.29 -34.55 -22.07
N GLY A 44 12.90 -34.20 -20.93
CA GLY A 44 13.85 -33.09 -20.83
C GLY A 44 14.14 -32.69 -19.38
N THR A 45 15.09 -33.35 -18.75
CA THR A 45 15.69 -32.90 -17.48
C THR A 45 16.27 -31.49 -17.60
N THR A 46 15.82 -30.56 -16.78
CA THR A 46 16.69 -29.60 -16.09
C THR A 46 16.01 -29.19 -14.79
N THR A 47 16.36 -29.90 -13.72
CA THR A 47 16.19 -29.38 -12.36
C THR A 47 17.35 -28.44 -12.09
N VAL A 48 17.23 -27.15 -12.44
CA VAL A 48 17.93 -26.06 -11.73
C VAL A 48 17.08 -24.80 -11.85
N GLY A 49 16.07 -24.70 -10.98
CA GLY A 49 15.61 -23.43 -10.45
C GLY A 49 15.92 -23.46 -8.96
N GLY A 50 17.21 -23.43 -8.61
CA GLY A 50 17.59 -23.20 -7.21
C GLY A 50 16.96 -21.89 -6.73
N PRO A 51 16.72 -21.71 -5.42
CA PRO A 51 16.34 -20.40 -4.92
C PRO A 51 17.41 -19.43 -5.40
N SER A 52 17.03 -18.51 -6.29
CA SER A 52 17.86 -17.36 -6.56
C SER A 52 18.18 -16.79 -5.19
N VAL A 53 19.45 -16.81 -4.81
CA VAL A 53 19.96 -16.01 -3.70
C VAL A 53 19.84 -14.57 -4.19
N GLY A 54 18.60 -14.10 -4.24
CA GLY A 54 18.23 -12.74 -4.52
C GLY A 54 18.60 -11.99 -3.26
N ASP A 55 19.61 -11.14 -3.40
CA ASP A 55 19.79 -9.93 -2.64
C ASP A 55 18.75 -9.77 -1.52
N THR A 56 19.13 -10.10 -0.29
CA THR A 56 18.22 -10.12 0.88
C THR A 56 17.90 -8.69 1.34
N ARG A 57 17.55 -7.80 0.42
CA ARG A 57 16.67 -6.67 0.71
C ARG A 57 15.29 -7.26 0.97
N LEU A 58 15.04 -7.65 2.21
CA LEU A 58 13.73 -8.13 2.66
C LEU A 58 12.71 -7.03 2.33
N ARG A 59 11.76 -7.24 1.41
CA ARG A 59 10.81 -6.18 1.05
C ARG A 59 9.95 -5.83 2.28
N PRO A 60 9.66 -4.55 2.58
CA PRO A 60 8.89 -4.17 3.76
C PRO A 60 7.49 -4.82 3.83
N ASP A 61 6.98 -5.21 2.67
CA ASP A 61 5.65 -5.74 2.41
C ASP A 61 5.67 -7.23 2.01
N ALA A 62 6.80 -7.93 2.23
CA ALA A 62 7.00 -9.33 1.81
C ALA A 62 6.05 -10.33 2.50
N ASP A 63 5.59 -10.05 3.72
CA ASP A 63 4.62 -10.88 4.41
C ASP A 63 3.19 -10.51 3.98
N PRO A 64 2.47 -11.39 3.27
CA PRO A 64 1.11 -11.10 2.82
C PRO A 64 0.10 -10.90 3.97
N ALA A 65 0.41 -11.37 5.19
CA ALA A 65 -0.43 -11.17 6.36
C ALA A 65 -0.18 -9.83 7.06
N ALA A 66 0.93 -9.14 6.76
CA ALA A 66 1.27 -7.88 7.41
C ALA A 66 0.22 -6.80 7.12
N GLY A 67 -0.23 -6.13 8.19
CA GLY A 67 -1.16 -5.02 8.10
C GLY A 67 -0.47 -3.68 7.76
N PRO A 68 -1.24 -2.62 7.43
CA PRO A 68 -0.67 -1.31 7.09
C PRO A 68 0.25 -0.74 8.17
N GLY A 69 -0.08 -0.94 9.45
CA GLY A 69 0.74 -0.49 10.57
C GLY A 69 2.12 -1.15 10.62
N GLU A 70 2.16 -2.48 10.46
CA GLU A 70 3.41 -3.25 10.49
C GLU A 70 4.31 -2.89 9.30
N ILE A 71 3.72 -2.72 8.11
CA ILE A 71 4.46 -2.28 6.92
C ILE A 71 5.05 -0.88 7.13
N ALA A 72 4.27 0.06 7.67
CA ALA A 72 4.76 1.41 7.94
C ALA A 72 5.90 1.42 8.98
N GLU A 73 5.80 0.60 10.02
CA GLU A 73 6.85 0.42 11.03
C GLU A 73 8.12 -0.19 10.41
N ALA A 74 8.00 -1.23 9.58
CA ALA A 74 9.13 -1.85 8.90
C ALA A 74 9.88 -0.87 7.97
N ILE A 75 9.15 0.01 7.27
CA ILE A 75 9.74 1.07 6.45
C ILE A 75 10.47 2.08 7.35
N ALA A 76 9.81 2.57 8.40
CA ALA A 76 10.37 3.54 9.32
C ALA A 76 11.68 3.04 9.98
N GLU A 77 11.69 1.79 10.46
CA GLU A 77 12.87 1.14 11.03
C GLU A 77 13.99 1.03 10.02
N ARG A 78 13.68 0.61 8.79
CA ARG A 78 14.69 0.48 7.75
C ARG A 78 15.30 1.81 7.38
N ILE A 79 14.51 2.89 7.32
CA ILE A 79 14.96 4.24 7.02
C ILE A 79 15.72 4.85 8.20
N GLY A 80 15.36 4.48 9.43
CA GLY A 80 15.82 5.12 10.67
C GLY A 80 14.98 6.37 11.02
N CYS A 81 13.80 6.53 10.42
CA CYS A 81 12.92 7.68 10.61
C CYS A 81 11.71 7.26 11.45
N ARG A 82 11.77 7.52 12.76
CA ARG A 82 10.70 7.16 13.69
C ARG A 82 9.45 8.04 13.45
N PRO A 83 8.25 7.46 13.29
CA PRO A 83 7.02 8.22 13.13
C PRO A 83 6.78 9.21 14.28
N GLU A 84 6.49 10.46 13.93
CA GLU A 84 6.15 11.54 14.86
C GLU A 84 4.63 11.76 14.91
N ALA A 85 3.93 11.47 13.82
CA ALA A 85 2.49 11.63 13.71
C ALA A 85 1.87 10.53 12.83
N VAL A 86 0.67 10.10 13.21
CA VAL A 86 -0.23 9.32 12.36
C VAL A 86 -1.20 10.30 11.71
N LEU A 87 -1.18 10.37 10.38
CA LEU A 87 -2.01 11.27 9.56
C LEU A 87 -3.34 10.62 9.20
N VAL A 88 -3.30 9.32 8.88
CA VAL A 88 -4.48 8.50 8.61
C VAL A 88 -4.30 7.16 9.29
N ASP A 89 -5.37 6.68 9.93
CA ASP A 89 -5.41 5.39 10.59
C ASP A 89 -6.72 4.67 10.24
N ALA A 90 -6.66 3.77 9.26
CA ALA A 90 -7.78 2.99 8.77
C ALA A 90 -7.36 1.53 8.57
N ASP A 91 -8.34 0.63 8.45
CA ASP A 91 -8.08 -0.79 8.25
C ASP A 91 -7.41 -1.05 6.88
N GLU A 92 -7.76 -0.24 5.87
CA GLU A 92 -7.26 -0.37 4.50
C GLU A 92 -5.92 0.35 4.28
N LEU A 93 -5.65 1.40 5.06
CA LEU A 93 -4.42 2.20 4.92
C LEU A 93 -4.01 2.89 6.22
N ARG A 94 -2.70 3.02 6.41
CA ARG A 94 -2.12 3.86 7.46
C ARG A 94 -1.11 4.82 6.85
N GLN A 95 -1.24 6.09 7.19
CA GLN A 95 -0.30 7.12 6.78
C GLN A 95 0.38 7.75 8.00
N VAL A 96 1.70 7.83 7.97
CA VAL A 96 2.49 8.45 9.04
C VAL A 96 3.47 9.48 8.47
N ALA A 97 3.98 10.35 9.33
CA ALA A 97 5.01 11.31 8.99
C ALA A 97 6.14 11.32 10.04
N CYS A 98 7.34 11.63 9.58
CA CYS A 98 8.52 11.85 10.40
C CYS A 98 9.48 12.84 9.73
N THR A 99 10.41 13.38 10.51
CA THR A 99 11.49 14.24 10.02
C THR A 99 12.83 13.57 10.31
N LEU A 100 13.71 13.50 9.32
CA LEU A 100 15.08 13.01 9.48
C LEU A 100 16.03 13.94 8.73
N ASP A 101 17.05 14.43 9.41
CA ASP A 101 18.06 15.35 8.85
C ASP A 101 17.48 16.61 8.18
N GLY A 102 16.33 17.09 8.67
CA GLY A 102 15.62 18.26 8.13
C GLY A 102 14.68 17.95 6.97
N GLU A 103 14.71 16.74 6.43
CA GLU A 103 13.81 16.26 5.38
C GLU A 103 12.52 15.68 5.98
N ARG A 104 11.39 16.00 5.34
CA ARG A 104 10.08 15.47 5.75
C ARG A 104 9.73 14.25 4.93
N TYR A 105 9.30 13.21 5.62
CA TYR A 105 8.85 11.97 5.01
C TYR A 105 7.37 11.77 5.30
N ARG A 106 6.66 11.24 4.31
CA ARG A 106 5.33 10.68 4.47
C ARG A 106 5.32 9.25 3.97
N PHE A 107 4.88 8.33 4.80
CA PHE A 107 4.75 6.91 4.46
C PHE A 107 3.27 6.57 4.43
N THR A 108 2.79 6.04 3.32
CA THR A 108 1.44 5.49 3.21
C THR A 108 1.58 4.01 2.96
N ALA A 109 1.10 3.19 3.88
CA ALA A 109 1.05 1.74 3.76
C ALA A 109 -0.39 1.28 3.56
N PHE A 110 -0.58 0.20 2.81
CA PHE A 110 -1.87 -0.30 2.38
C PHE A 110 -2.03 -1.77 2.75
N LEU A 111 -3.28 -2.19 2.94
CA LEU A 111 -3.60 -3.58 3.18
C LEU A 111 -3.35 -4.43 1.92
N ALA A 112 -3.63 -3.85 0.75
CA ALA A 112 -3.55 -4.51 -0.56
C ALA A 112 -2.96 -3.58 -1.63
N ALA A 113 -2.41 -4.16 -2.71
CA ALA A 113 -1.71 -3.44 -3.77
C ALA A 113 -2.64 -2.50 -4.57
N GLU A 114 -3.92 -2.85 -4.68
CA GLU A 114 -4.95 -2.01 -5.27
C GLU A 114 -5.09 -0.66 -4.54
N GLY A 115 -4.85 -0.64 -3.22
CA GLY A 115 -4.83 0.58 -2.42
C GLY A 115 -3.70 1.53 -2.84
N THR A 116 -2.51 0.99 -3.11
CA THR A 116 -1.38 1.76 -3.64
C THR A 116 -1.72 2.42 -4.98
N LEU A 117 -2.33 1.65 -5.89
CA LEU A 117 -2.69 2.15 -7.22
C LEU A 117 -3.78 3.23 -7.16
N ALA A 118 -4.84 3.01 -6.38
CA ALA A 118 -5.90 3.99 -6.19
C ALA A 118 -5.37 5.28 -5.56
N TRP A 119 -4.49 5.16 -4.56
CA TRP A 119 -3.86 6.33 -3.95
C TRP A 119 -2.98 7.10 -4.92
N LEU A 120 -2.23 6.42 -5.80
CA LEU A 120 -1.40 7.08 -6.81
C LEU A 120 -2.23 7.82 -7.86
N ASP A 121 -3.37 7.27 -8.27
CA ASP A 121 -4.30 7.95 -9.20
C ASP A 121 -4.76 9.29 -8.63
N GLU A 122 -5.02 9.35 -7.33
CA GLU A 122 -5.39 10.58 -6.64
C GLU A 122 -4.18 11.48 -6.34
N ALA A 123 -3.02 10.92 -6.01
CA ALA A 123 -1.86 11.66 -5.52
C ALA A 123 -1.03 12.32 -6.63
N LEU A 124 -0.82 11.63 -7.75
CA LEU A 124 0.04 12.12 -8.83
C LEU A 124 -0.44 13.44 -9.44
N PRO A 125 -1.76 13.70 -9.60
CA PRO A 125 -2.25 15.02 -10.01
C PRO A 125 -1.94 16.15 -9.03
N TYR A 126 -1.46 15.90 -7.81
CA TYR A 126 -1.00 16.96 -6.90
C TYR A 126 0.51 17.25 -7.03
N GLY A 127 1.25 16.46 -7.82
CA GLY A 127 2.68 16.61 -8.03
C GLY A 127 3.55 15.96 -6.95
N GLY A 128 4.85 16.25 -7.01
CA GLY A 128 5.87 15.66 -6.12
C GLY A 128 6.39 14.30 -6.58
N SER A 129 7.38 13.77 -5.87
CA SER A 129 8.00 12.47 -6.18
C SER A 129 7.61 11.42 -5.15
N HIS A 130 7.43 10.17 -5.62
CA HIS A 130 6.92 9.05 -4.83
C HIS A 130 7.78 7.82 -5.07
N LEU A 131 8.34 7.21 -4.02
CA LEU A 131 8.93 5.86 -4.10
C LEU A 131 7.85 4.83 -3.79
N VAL A 132 7.57 3.96 -4.76
CA VAL A 132 6.40 3.07 -4.77
C VAL A 132 6.81 1.61 -4.62
N GLY A 133 6.29 0.96 -3.58
CA GLY A 133 6.32 -0.50 -3.38
C GLY A 133 5.04 -1.18 -3.83
N ASP A 134 4.82 -2.44 -3.45
CA ASP A 134 3.58 -3.14 -3.80
C ASP A 134 2.42 -2.62 -2.93
N ARG A 135 2.65 -2.55 -1.61
CA ARG A 135 1.67 -2.10 -0.62
C ARG A 135 2.08 -0.86 0.16
N TRP A 136 2.92 0.00 -0.41
CA TRP A 136 3.35 1.23 0.24
C TRP A 136 3.84 2.30 -0.73
N VAL A 137 3.83 3.55 -0.27
CA VAL A 137 4.41 4.72 -0.94
C VAL A 137 5.17 5.58 0.08
N VAL A 138 6.36 6.05 -0.30
CA VAL A 138 7.11 7.10 0.41
C VAL A 138 7.13 8.38 -0.41
N THR A 139 6.69 9.49 0.16
CA THR A 139 6.85 10.83 -0.41
C THR A 139 7.95 11.57 0.34
N ALA A 140 8.94 12.07 -0.39
CA ALA A 140 10.03 12.91 0.08
C ALA A 140 10.61 13.69 -1.11
N SER A 141 11.71 14.43 -0.91
CA SER A 141 12.44 15.05 -2.03
C SER A 141 13.03 13.98 -2.95
N ARG A 142 13.13 14.28 -4.25
CA ARG A 142 13.62 13.34 -5.26
C ARG A 142 15.00 12.73 -4.92
N PRO A 143 16.03 13.50 -4.51
CA PRO A 143 17.33 12.94 -4.18
C PRO A 143 17.25 11.93 -3.02
N VAL A 144 16.44 12.24 -2.00
CA VAL A 144 16.20 11.33 -0.88
C VAL A 144 15.55 10.03 -1.33
N LEU A 145 14.57 10.10 -2.25
CA LEU A 145 13.91 8.90 -2.76
C LEU A 145 14.84 8.01 -3.59
N GLU A 146 15.81 8.59 -4.31
CA GLU A 146 16.83 7.84 -5.05
C GLU A 146 17.72 7.03 -4.09
N GLU A 147 18.18 7.66 -3.00
CA GLU A 147 18.93 6.97 -1.95
C GLU A 147 18.10 5.89 -1.24
N LEU A 148 16.81 6.14 -1.04
CA LEU A 148 15.90 5.16 -0.42
C LEU A 148 15.59 3.96 -1.33
N GLY A 149 15.56 4.15 -2.65
CA GLY A 149 15.33 3.08 -3.61
C GLY A 149 16.35 1.94 -3.45
N ASP A 150 17.61 2.27 -3.15
CA ASP A 150 18.66 1.27 -2.91
C ASP A 150 18.45 0.47 -1.61
N ARG A 151 17.66 0.97 -0.66
CA ARG A 151 17.41 0.34 0.66
C ARG A 151 16.10 -0.44 0.71
N LEU A 152 15.05 0.14 0.11
CA LEU A 152 13.68 -0.37 0.18
C LEU A 152 13.28 -1.13 -1.09
N GLY A 153 13.98 -0.90 -2.19
CA GLY A 153 13.50 -1.21 -3.52
C GLY A 153 12.37 -0.27 -3.93
N GLY A 154 11.52 -0.74 -4.85
CA GLY A 154 10.43 0.04 -5.41
C GLY A 154 10.82 0.84 -6.65
N ARG A 155 9.90 1.67 -7.12
CA ARG A 155 10.05 2.51 -8.31
C ARG A 155 9.71 3.96 -7.97
N ILE A 156 10.52 4.90 -8.41
CA ILE A 156 10.18 6.31 -8.31
C ILE A 156 9.18 6.66 -9.41
N THR A 157 8.08 7.29 -9.02
CA THR A 157 7.04 7.84 -9.89
C THR A 157 6.86 9.31 -9.53
N ASP A 158 6.94 10.18 -10.53
CA ASP A 158 6.72 11.61 -10.37
C ASP A 158 5.28 11.97 -10.73
N GLY A 159 4.69 12.87 -9.95
CA GLY A 159 3.39 13.47 -10.24
C GLY A 159 3.48 14.55 -11.32
N GLU A 160 2.34 15.15 -11.62
CA GLU A 160 2.24 16.22 -12.61
C GLU A 160 3.04 17.48 -12.19
N ASP A 161 3.70 18.10 -13.16
CA ASP A 161 4.43 19.35 -12.96
C ASP A 161 3.45 20.54 -12.91
N HIS A 162 3.10 20.98 -11.70
CA HIS A 162 2.34 22.22 -11.47
C HIS A 162 3.25 23.45 -11.40
N GLY A 163 4.12 23.60 -12.40
CA GLY A 163 5.10 24.68 -12.48
C GLY A 163 4.48 26.03 -12.10
N ALA A 164 5.17 26.77 -11.22
CA ALA A 164 4.74 28.08 -10.75
C ALA A 164 4.29 28.94 -11.94
N HIS A 165 3.06 29.45 -11.89
CA HIS A 165 2.57 30.42 -12.85
C HIS A 165 3.58 31.58 -12.92
N ALA A 166 4.34 31.63 -14.01
CA ALA A 166 5.17 32.78 -14.32
C ALA A 166 4.22 33.97 -14.46
N GLY A 167 4.25 34.86 -13.48
CA GLY A 167 3.41 36.06 -13.46
C GLY A 167 3.62 36.87 -14.72
N HIS A 168 2.52 37.16 -15.42
CA HIS A 168 2.51 38.16 -16.48
C HIS A 168 2.33 39.54 -15.86
N GLY A 169 3.30 40.43 -16.15
CA GLY A 169 3.10 41.88 -16.27
C GLY A 169 3.24 42.70 -15.01
#